data_AF-A0A4Q3BYF7-F1
#
_entry.id   AF-A0A4Q3BYF7-F1
#
_cell.length_a   1.000
_cell.length_b   1.000
_cell.length_c   1.000
_cell.angle_alpha   90.00
_cell.angle_beta   90.00
_cell.angle_gamma   90.00
#
_symmetry.space_group_name_H-M   'P 1'
#
loop_
_entity.id
_entity.type
_entity.pdbx_description
1 polymer ?
#
loop_
_entity_poly.entity_id
_entity_poly.type
_entity_poly.pdbx_seq_one_letter_code
_entity_poly.pdbx_strand_id
1 'polypeptide(L)'
;MRFDNLIRYFLPTMLKGNALHPDYHEIRVVLSAILIGLPLVLLFPAVLYFIGRPVTGFLINAVLLVTTLFSIKNFAHYRIPLSITALVTYYIIYGWIKDTGLIYSSNLCMLHMYLLAAILADKKYGWYAVFTNILLFILIYYQTIAEAPHLPIDAALGSPLYALVMNALITIFFGGFLAYLQMDQERDRRALKALQEQKITILDRAVKKRTEQLNTMREALATDFHDETGNMLSAINRQAAVLKLRLGTNPQLQPIVESIVHNSNALYSASKDFLWHLNHDSDDPTELFHYLTAYGQYYYNQFDIAFSALEQY
;
A
#
# COMPACT_ATOMS: atom_id res chain seq x y z
N MET A 1 -9.44 18.44 13.32
CA MET A 1 -9.43 16.98 13.10
C MET A 1 -8.70 16.70 11.79
N ARG A 2 -7.63 15.89 11.76
CA ARG A 2 -6.91 15.62 10.49
C ARG A 2 -7.84 14.86 9.54
N PHE A 3 -7.91 15.24 8.26
CA PHE A 3 -8.81 14.66 7.24
C PHE A 3 -8.77 13.13 7.20
N ASP A 4 -7.59 12.53 7.38
CA ASP A 4 -7.41 11.08 7.47
C ASP A 4 -8.17 10.42 8.62
N ASN A 5 -8.34 11.10 9.77
CA ASN A 5 -9.12 10.55 10.89
C ASN A 5 -10.60 10.44 10.51
N LEU A 6 -11.08 11.37 9.69
CA LEU A 6 -12.47 11.44 9.23
C LEU A 6 -12.72 10.35 8.18
N ILE A 7 -11.78 10.13 7.27
CA ILE A 7 -11.82 8.98 6.34
C ILE A 7 -11.78 7.65 7.12
N ARG A 8 -10.86 7.53 8.08
CA ARG A 8 -10.72 6.30 8.90
C ARG A 8 -11.98 6.01 9.72
N TYR A 9 -12.74 7.03 10.10
CA TYR A 9 -14.01 6.87 10.80
C TYR A 9 -15.08 6.20 9.92
N PHE A 10 -15.21 6.64 8.66
CA PHE A 10 -16.19 6.11 7.70
C PHE A 10 -15.72 4.86 6.95
N LEU A 11 -14.45 4.48 7.08
CA LEU A 11 -13.95 3.23 6.53
C LEU A 11 -14.68 2.02 7.15
N PRO A 12 -15.03 0.99 6.36
CA PRO A 12 -15.56 -0.26 6.89
C PRO A 12 -14.59 -0.92 7.88
N THR A 13 -15.12 -1.60 8.91
CA THR A 13 -14.30 -2.26 9.93
C THR A 13 -13.28 -3.24 9.35
N MET A 14 -13.65 -3.99 8.31
CA MET A 14 -12.77 -4.96 7.64
C MET A 14 -11.55 -4.33 6.93
N LEU A 15 -11.64 -3.03 6.59
CA LEU A 15 -10.59 -2.30 5.87
C LEU A 15 -9.75 -1.43 6.80
N LYS A 16 -10.14 -1.27 8.08
CA LYS A 16 -9.41 -0.44 9.04
C LYS A 16 -8.08 -1.10 9.38
N GLY A 17 -6.98 -0.45 9.01
CA GLY A 17 -5.63 -0.94 9.28
C GLY A 17 -5.09 -1.94 8.25
N ASN A 18 -5.91 -2.35 7.27
CA ASN A 18 -5.47 -3.22 6.18
C ASN A 18 -5.36 -2.43 4.86
N ALA A 19 -4.28 -1.68 4.72
CA ALA A 19 -4.01 -0.87 3.52
C ALA A 19 -3.72 -1.71 2.26
N LEU A 20 -3.43 -3.01 2.44
CA LEU A 20 -3.11 -3.94 1.35
C LEU A 20 -4.36 -4.61 0.75
N HIS A 21 -5.53 -4.44 1.38
CA HIS A 21 -6.78 -5.01 0.85
C HIS A 21 -7.09 -4.41 -0.54
N PRO A 22 -7.48 -5.23 -1.54
CA PRO A 22 -7.69 -4.78 -2.92
C PRO A 22 -8.66 -3.59 -3.02
N ASP A 23 -9.75 -3.62 -2.26
CA ASP A 23 -10.79 -2.58 -2.27
C ASP A 23 -10.45 -1.33 -1.42
N TYR A 24 -9.37 -1.36 -0.63
CA TYR A 24 -9.03 -0.28 0.30
C TYR A 24 -8.85 1.05 -0.44
N HIS A 25 -8.08 1.03 -1.54
CA HIS A 25 -7.82 2.24 -2.30
C HIS A 25 -9.06 2.79 -3.01
N GLU A 26 -9.90 1.91 -3.58
CA GLU A 26 -11.13 2.31 -4.26
C GLU A 26 -12.09 3.01 -3.29
N ILE A 27 -12.39 2.36 -2.16
CA ILE A 27 -13.31 2.89 -1.15
C ILE A 27 -12.75 4.17 -0.50
N ARG A 28 -11.43 4.23 -0.25
CA ARG A 28 -10.79 5.43 0.31
C ARG A 28 -10.95 6.64 -0.63
N VAL A 29 -10.79 6.45 -1.94
CA VAL A 29 -10.95 7.53 -2.93
C VAL A 29 -12.39 8.03 -2.94
N VAL A 30 -13.37 7.12 -2.99
CA VAL A 30 -14.80 7.48 -2.98
C VAL A 30 -15.17 8.23 -1.69
N LEU A 31 -14.74 7.72 -0.52
CA LEU A 31 -14.95 8.40 0.76
C LEU A 31 -14.34 9.80 0.76
N SER A 32 -13.11 9.94 0.26
CA SER A 32 -12.43 11.24 0.19
C SER A 32 -13.19 12.22 -0.72
N ALA A 33 -13.65 11.75 -1.88
CA ALA A 33 -14.41 12.56 -2.83
C ALA A 33 -15.74 13.04 -2.23
N ILE A 34 -16.49 12.15 -1.55
CA ILE A 34 -17.75 12.53 -0.90
C ILE A 34 -17.50 13.50 0.26
N LEU A 35 -16.48 13.26 1.08
CA LEU A 35 -16.16 14.12 2.23
C LEU A 35 -15.68 15.52 1.82
N ILE A 36 -14.96 15.65 0.70
CA ILE A 36 -14.56 16.95 0.14
C ILE A 36 -15.74 17.60 -0.60
N GLY A 37 -16.56 16.81 -1.30
CA GLY A 37 -17.70 17.27 -2.07
C GLY A 37 -18.86 17.77 -1.20
N LEU A 38 -19.08 17.16 -0.03
CA LEU A 38 -20.22 17.50 0.83
C LEU A 38 -20.22 18.98 1.28
N PRO A 39 -19.11 19.56 1.80
CA PRO A 39 -19.04 21.00 2.09
C PRO A 39 -19.29 21.88 0.86
N LEU A 40 -18.78 21.49 -0.31
CA LEU A 40 -18.98 22.24 -1.56
C LEU A 40 -20.46 22.24 -1.97
N VAL A 41 -21.12 21.08 -1.92
CA VAL A 41 -22.56 20.96 -2.22
C VAL A 41 -23.41 21.78 -1.26
N LEU A 42 -23.00 21.93 0.00
CA LEU A 42 -23.70 22.74 1.00
C LEU A 42 -23.46 24.25 0.85
N LEU A 43 -22.43 24.68 0.11
CA LEU A 43 -22.14 26.10 -0.13
C LEU A 43 -23.10 26.72 -1.16
N PHE A 44 -23.47 25.98 -2.20
CA PHE A 44 -24.39 26.45 -3.24
C PHE A 44 -25.80 26.84 -2.72
N PRO A 45 -26.46 26.07 -1.84
CA PRO A 45 -27.73 26.43 -1.21
C PRO A 45 -27.72 27.82 -0.58
N ALA A 46 -26.66 28.18 0.14
CA ALA A 46 -26.58 29.45 0.84
C ALA A 46 -26.66 30.62 -0.15
N VAL A 47 -25.88 30.55 -1.24
CA VAL A 47 -25.87 31.57 -2.29
C VAL A 47 -27.22 31.62 -3.01
N LEU A 48 -27.79 30.48 -3.36
CA LEU A 48 -29.06 30.41 -4.08
C LEU A 48 -30.25 30.89 -3.24
N TYR A 49 -30.22 30.65 -1.93
CA TYR A 49 -31.20 31.19 -1.00
C TYR A 49 -31.24 32.72 -1.02
N PHE A 50 -30.06 33.38 -1.02
CA PHE A 50 -29.97 34.83 -1.13
C PHE A 50 -30.47 35.39 -2.47
N ILE A 51 -30.44 34.58 -3.54
CA ILE A 51 -30.92 34.94 -4.88
C ILE A 51 -32.40 34.55 -5.07
N GLY A 52 -33.06 33.99 -4.06
CA GLY A 52 -34.47 33.60 -4.11
C GLY A 52 -34.74 32.36 -4.98
N ARG A 53 -33.74 31.50 -5.19
CA ARG A 53 -33.86 30.26 -5.97
C ARG A 53 -34.14 29.05 -5.08
N PRO A 54 -34.84 28.02 -5.60
CA PRO A 54 -35.15 26.83 -4.81
C PRO A 54 -33.89 26.04 -4.45
N VAL A 55 -33.70 25.79 -3.16
CA VAL A 55 -32.52 25.08 -2.61
C VAL A 55 -32.76 23.60 -2.28
N THR A 56 -34.02 23.15 -2.37
CA THR A 56 -34.46 21.81 -1.94
C THR A 56 -33.68 20.69 -2.62
N GLY A 57 -33.40 20.80 -3.93
CA GLY A 57 -32.62 19.80 -4.67
C GLY A 57 -31.22 19.58 -4.09
N PHE A 58 -30.50 20.65 -3.74
CA PHE A 58 -29.16 20.52 -3.15
C PHE A 58 -29.19 19.85 -1.76
N LEU A 59 -30.21 20.15 -0.95
CA LEU A 59 -30.39 19.52 0.36
C LEU A 59 -30.67 18.02 0.20
N ILE A 60 -31.51 17.63 -0.75
CA ILE A 60 -31.76 16.22 -1.08
C ILE A 60 -30.45 15.54 -1.50
N ASN A 61 -29.67 16.16 -2.37
CA ASN A 61 -28.40 15.61 -2.82
C ASN A 61 -27.39 15.46 -1.65
N ALA A 62 -27.32 16.43 -0.76
CA ALA A 62 -26.48 16.35 0.44
C ALA A 62 -26.90 15.18 1.35
N VAL A 63 -28.21 14.97 1.56
CA VAL A 63 -28.73 13.83 2.34
C VAL A 63 -28.36 12.49 1.70
N LEU A 64 -28.44 12.38 0.36
CA LEU A 64 -28.06 11.16 -0.36
C LEU A 64 -26.54 10.88 -0.29
N LEU A 65 -25.70 11.92 -0.36
CA LEU A 65 -24.26 11.79 -0.14
C LEU A 65 -23.93 11.33 1.28
N VAL A 66 -24.59 11.88 2.31
CA VAL A 66 -24.46 11.41 3.70
C VAL A 66 -24.91 9.95 3.82
N THR A 67 -26.03 9.59 3.19
CA THR A 67 -26.54 8.22 3.18
C THR A 67 -25.53 7.26 2.54
N THR A 68 -24.85 7.70 1.47
CA THR A 68 -23.77 6.96 0.83
C THR A 68 -22.58 6.73 1.78
N LEU A 69 -22.18 7.73 2.58
CA LEU A 69 -21.13 7.57 3.60
C LEU A 69 -21.49 6.52 4.65
N PHE A 70 -22.74 6.52 5.12
CA PHE A 70 -23.20 5.52 6.09
C PHE A 70 -23.34 4.13 5.46
N SER A 71 -23.75 4.04 4.20
CA SER A 71 -23.78 2.78 3.45
C SER A 71 -22.38 2.18 3.31
N ILE A 72 -21.38 3.00 2.99
CA ILE A 72 -19.97 2.57 2.96
C ILE A 72 -19.57 2.05 4.34
N LYS A 73 -19.79 2.83 5.40
CA LYS A 73 -19.37 2.47 6.75
C LYS A 73 -19.97 1.16 7.24
N ASN A 74 -21.27 0.94 7.01
CA ASN A 74 -22.02 -0.17 7.60
C ASN A 74 -22.01 -1.43 6.72
N PHE A 75 -22.04 -1.27 5.40
CA PHE A 75 -22.19 -2.39 4.46
C PHE A 75 -20.98 -2.59 3.55
N ALA A 76 -19.97 -1.72 3.58
CA ALA A 76 -18.85 -1.69 2.63
C ALA A 76 -19.31 -1.57 1.15
N HIS A 77 -20.53 -1.08 0.92
CA HIS A 77 -21.13 -0.96 -0.40
C HIS A 77 -21.46 0.51 -0.69
N TYR A 78 -21.01 1.00 -1.85
CA TYR A 78 -21.18 2.41 -2.26
C TYR A 78 -21.85 2.58 -3.62
N ARG A 79 -21.79 1.58 -4.50
CA ARG A 79 -22.22 1.71 -5.90
C ARG A 79 -23.70 2.03 -6.04
N ILE A 80 -24.57 1.25 -5.37
CA ILE A 80 -26.03 1.45 -5.41
C ILE A 80 -26.42 2.86 -4.92
N PRO A 81 -26.06 3.28 -3.69
CA PRO A 81 -26.45 4.61 -3.21
C PRO A 81 -25.83 5.74 -4.04
N LEU A 82 -24.61 5.56 -4.57
CA LEU A 82 -23.98 6.53 -5.46
C LEU A 82 -24.73 6.65 -6.80
N SER A 83 -25.16 5.54 -7.40
CA SER A 83 -25.98 5.54 -8.62
C SER A 83 -27.36 6.16 -8.40
N ILE A 84 -27.97 5.95 -7.25
CA ILE A 84 -29.23 6.62 -6.89
C ILE A 84 -29.00 8.14 -6.76
N THR A 85 -27.94 8.53 -6.05
CA THR A 85 -27.53 9.94 -5.90
C THR A 85 -27.30 10.59 -7.26
N ALA A 86 -26.65 9.88 -8.17
CA ALA A 86 -26.41 10.30 -9.55
C ALA A 86 -27.70 10.60 -10.32
N LEU A 87 -28.65 9.65 -10.31
CA LEU A 87 -29.92 9.81 -11.02
C LEU A 87 -30.76 10.96 -10.45
N VAL A 88 -30.81 11.08 -9.12
CA VAL A 88 -31.52 12.19 -8.46
C VAL A 88 -30.86 13.53 -8.81
N THR A 89 -29.53 13.58 -8.88
CA THR A 89 -28.79 14.79 -9.28
C THR A 89 -29.14 15.21 -10.71
N TYR A 90 -29.20 14.27 -11.65
CA TYR A 90 -29.64 14.56 -13.02
C TYR A 90 -31.07 15.13 -13.07
N TYR A 91 -31.99 14.54 -12.29
CA TYR A 91 -33.37 15.04 -12.22
C TYR A 91 -33.44 16.47 -11.69
N ILE A 92 -32.68 16.79 -10.64
CA ILE A 92 -32.60 18.14 -10.07
C ILE A 92 -32.04 19.14 -11.10
N ILE A 93 -30.93 18.80 -11.75
CA ILE A 93 -30.30 19.68 -12.75
C ILE A 93 -31.25 19.94 -13.92
N TYR A 94 -31.95 18.90 -14.37
CA TYR A 94 -32.94 19.02 -15.45
C TYR A 94 -34.08 19.99 -15.07
N GLY A 95 -34.59 19.93 -13.84
CA GLY A 95 -35.61 20.89 -13.37
C GLY A 95 -35.15 22.34 -13.49
N TRP A 96 -33.90 22.64 -13.12
CA TRP A 96 -33.35 23.98 -13.25
C TRP A 96 -33.14 24.42 -14.70
N ILE A 97 -32.71 23.50 -15.57
CA ILE A 97 -32.56 23.78 -17.00
C ILE A 97 -33.91 24.11 -17.61
N LYS A 98 -34.96 23.37 -17.26
CA LYS A 98 -36.33 23.62 -17.72
C LYS A 98 -36.80 25.05 -17.38
N ASP A 99 -36.57 25.49 -16.15
CA ASP A 99 -37.02 26.81 -15.68
C ASP A 99 -36.24 27.99 -16.26
N THR A 100 -35.13 27.76 -16.96
CA THR A 100 -34.16 28.82 -17.35
C THR A 100 -33.91 28.91 -18.85
N GLY A 101 -34.79 28.34 -19.68
CA GLY A 101 -34.71 28.45 -21.14
C GLY A 101 -34.18 27.19 -21.84
N LEU A 102 -34.30 26.03 -21.20
CA LEU A 102 -34.00 24.71 -21.78
C LEU A 102 -32.61 24.66 -22.44
N ILE A 103 -32.52 24.38 -23.74
CA ILE A 103 -31.23 24.17 -24.42
C ILE A 103 -30.37 25.43 -24.53
N TYR A 104 -30.94 26.60 -24.27
CA TYR A 104 -30.22 27.88 -24.23
C TYR A 104 -29.80 28.27 -22.81
N SER A 105 -30.17 27.46 -21.81
CA SER A 105 -29.87 27.75 -20.42
C SER A 105 -28.36 27.66 -20.16
N SER A 106 -27.83 28.68 -19.46
CA SER A 106 -26.47 28.63 -18.91
C SER A 106 -26.28 27.50 -17.90
N ASN A 107 -27.36 26.98 -17.31
CA ASN A 107 -27.33 25.87 -16.35
C ASN A 107 -26.92 24.53 -16.98
N LEU A 108 -26.84 24.42 -18.31
CA LEU A 108 -26.27 23.27 -19.00
C LEU A 108 -24.80 23.01 -18.62
N CYS A 109 -24.08 24.02 -18.11
CA CYS A 109 -22.74 23.84 -17.58
C CYS A 109 -22.70 22.84 -16.41
N MET A 110 -23.78 22.72 -15.63
CA MET A 110 -23.86 21.78 -14.50
C MET A 110 -23.84 20.32 -14.98
N LEU A 111 -24.38 20.03 -16.15
CA LEU A 111 -24.29 18.68 -16.76
C LEU A 111 -22.86 18.32 -17.12
N HIS A 112 -22.08 19.28 -17.63
CA HIS A 112 -20.66 19.09 -17.93
C HIS A 112 -19.81 18.96 -16.66
N MET A 113 -20.11 19.73 -15.61
CA MET A 113 -19.46 19.55 -14.30
C MET A 113 -19.78 18.18 -13.71
N TYR A 114 -21.02 17.73 -13.85
CA TYR A 114 -21.45 16.42 -13.40
C TYR A 114 -20.77 15.28 -14.17
N LEU A 115 -20.60 15.44 -15.49
CA LEU A 115 -19.80 14.53 -16.32
C LEU A 115 -18.38 14.38 -15.78
N LEU A 116 -17.73 15.50 -15.47
CA LEU A 116 -16.37 15.52 -14.93
C LEU A 116 -16.31 14.81 -13.57
N ALA A 117 -17.26 15.06 -12.69
CA ALA A 117 -17.37 14.37 -11.40
C ALA A 117 -17.59 12.86 -11.57
N ALA A 118 -18.44 12.44 -12.51
CA ALA A 118 -18.72 11.03 -12.77
C ALA A 118 -17.50 10.27 -13.31
N ILE A 119 -16.76 10.87 -14.25
CA ILE A 119 -15.51 10.32 -14.80
C ILE A 119 -14.46 10.20 -13.69
N LEU A 120 -14.31 11.21 -12.83
CA LEU A 120 -13.36 11.17 -11.72
C LEU A 120 -13.74 10.17 -10.62
N ALA A 121 -15.03 9.98 -10.36
CA ALA A 121 -15.53 9.10 -9.29
C ALA A 121 -15.38 7.61 -9.63
N ASP A 122 -15.74 7.20 -10.85
CA ASP A 122 -15.61 5.80 -11.27
C ASP A 122 -15.00 5.68 -12.67
N LYS A 123 -13.76 5.21 -12.67
CA LYS A 123 -12.90 5.14 -13.85
C LYS A 123 -13.40 4.16 -14.90
N LYS A 124 -14.16 3.13 -14.49
CA LYS A 124 -14.69 2.11 -15.41
C LYS A 124 -15.96 2.57 -16.11
N TYR A 125 -16.77 3.38 -15.45
CA TYR A 125 -18.08 3.78 -15.93
C TYR A 125 -18.15 5.19 -16.50
N GLY A 126 -17.03 5.91 -16.57
CA GLY A 126 -16.96 7.26 -17.12
C GLY A 126 -17.58 7.41 -18.52
N TRP A 127 -17.43 6.39 -19.39
CA TRP A 127 -18.06 6.39 -20.72
C TRP A 127 -19.59 6.38 -20.67
N TYR A 128 -20.20 5.67 -19.70
CA TYR A 128 -21.65 5.69 -19.55
C TYR A 128 -22.16 7.09 -19.21
N ALA A 129 -21.41 7.88 -18.43
CA ALA A 129 -21.76 9.25 -18.11
C ALA A 129 -21.77 10.17 -19.35
N VAL A 130 -20.90 9.92 -20.33
CA VAL A 130 -20.91 10.62 -21.64
C VAL A 130 -22.22 10.33 -22.37
N PHE A 131 -22.58 9.04 -22.50
CA PHE A 131 -23.81 8.64 -23.17
C PHE A 131 -25.07 9.17 -22.47
N THR A 132 -25.11 9.14 -21.14
CA THR A 132 -26.25 9.68 -20.36
C THR A 132 -26.42 11.18 -20.57
N ASN A 133 -25.33 11.96 -20.62
CA ASN A 133 -25.41 13.39 -20.90
C ASN A 133 -25.92 13.68 -22.31
N ILE A 134 -25.43 12.95 -23.32
CA ILE A 134 -25.92 13.09 -24.71
C ILE A 134 -27.42 12.80 -24.79
N LEU A 135 -27.88 11.71 -24.15
CA LEU A 135 -29.30 11.36 -24.11
C LEU A 135 -30.14 12.47 -23.45
N LEU A 136 -29.63 13.09 -22.38
CA LEU A 136 -30.33 14.17 -21.70
C LEU A 136 -30.38 15.44 -22.55
N PHE A 137 -29.33 15.79 -23.30
CA PHE A 137 -29.38 16.91 -24.24
C PHE A 137 -30.41 16.67 -25.35
N ILE A 138 -30.50 15.45 -25.86
CA ILE A 138 -31.54 15.08 -26.85
C ILE A 138 -32.94 15.27 -26.27
N LEU A 139 -33.16 14.85 -25.01
CA LEU A 139 -34.44 15.06 -24.32
C LEU A 139 -34.75 16.56 -24.17
N ILE A 140 -33.79 17.36 -23.71
CA ILE A 140 -33.94 18.82 -23.55
C ILE A 140 -34.24 19.49 -24.90
N TYR A 141 -33.58 19.04 -25.99
CA TYR A 141 -33.83 19.54 -27.36
C TYR A 141 -35.28 19.30 -27.79
N TYR A 142 -35.80 18.08 -27.65
CA TYR A 142 -37.17 17.78 -28.04
C TYR A 142 -38.20 18.59 -27.26
N GLN A 143 -37.94 18.81 -25.96
CA GLN A 143 -38.80 19.67 -25.16
C GLN A 143 -38.71 21.14 -25.55
N THR A 144 -37.52 21.61 -25.94
CA THR A 144 -37.34 22.99 -26.44
C THR A 144 -38.18 23.23 -27.68
N ILE A 145 -38.18 22.29 -28.62
CA ILE A 145 -39.01 22.39 -29.83
C ILE A 145 -40.50 22.33 -29.51
N ALA A 146 -40.89 21.50 -28.54
CA ALA A 146 -42.29 21.36 -28.13
C ALA A 146 -42.85 22.60 -27.44
N GLU A 147 -42.06 23.27 -26.59
CA GLU A 147 -42.49 24.45 -25.82
C GLU A 147 -42.33 25.77 -26.60
N ALA A 148 -41.43 25.84 -27.59
CA ALA A 148 -41.07 27.08 -28.27
C ALA A 148 -40.89 26.94 -29.81
N PRO A 149 -41.94 26.61 -30.57
CA PRO A 149 -41.84 26.49 -32.03
C PRO A 149 -41.55 27.82 -32.78
N HIS A 150 -41.73 28.98 -32.14
CA HIS A 150 -41.72 30.30 -32.82
C HIS A 150 -41.05 31.46 -32.05
N LEU A 151 -40.21 31.20 -31.04
CA LEU A 151 -39.49 32.30 -30.39
C LEU A 151 -38.52 32.94 -31.42
N PRO A 152 -38.56 34.28 -31.62
CA PRO A 152 -37.59 34.96 -32.46
C PRO A 152 -36.22 34.78 -31.79
N ILE A 153 -35.45 33.86 -32.35
CA ILE A 153 -34.12 33.54 -31.88
C ILE A 153 -33.28 34.78 -32.17
N ASP A 154 -32.87 35.47 -31.11
CA ASP A 154 -31.85 36.50 -31.20
C ASP A 154 -30.68 35.95 -32.02
N ALA A 155 -30.20 36.69 -33.03
CA ALA A 155 -29.18 36.18 -33.97
C ALA A 155 -27.90 35.68 -33.27
N ALA A 156 -27.69 36.10 -32.01
CA ALA A 156 -26.63 35.67 -31.12
C ALA A 156 -26.77 34.24 -30.53
N LEU A 157 -27.98 33.70 -30.37
CA LEU A 157 -28.23 32.43 -29.66
C LEU A 157 -28.26 31.19 -30.59
N GLY A 158 -28.50 31.39 -31.89
CA GLY A 158 -28.51 30.30 -32.89
C GLY A 158 -29.68 29.32 -32.75
N SER A 159 -29.80 28.37 -33.69
CA SER A 159 -30.92 27.41 -33.71
C SER A 159 -30.85 26.40 -32.55
N PRO A 160 -31.98 25.79 -32.11
CA PRO A 160 -31.95 24.78 -31.04
C PRO A 160 -31.08 23.58 -31.42
N LEU A 161 -31.04 23.25 -32.72
CA LEU A 161 -30.18 22.22 -33.27
C LEU A 161 -28.70 22.58 -33.14
N TYR A 162 -28.34 23.85 -33.40
CA TYR A 162 -26.98 24.32 -33.21
C TYR A 162 -26.54 24.18 -31.75
N ALA A 163 -27.38 24.60 -30.80
CA ALA A 163 -27.09 24.48 -29.37
C ALA A 163 -26.93 23.00 -28.93
N LEU A 164 -27.77 22.09 -29.43
CA LEU A 164 -27.62 20.64 -29.20
C LEU A 164 -26.27 20.14 -29.69
N VAL A 165 -25.93 20.44 -30.95
CA VAL A 165 -24.68 19.98 -31.57
C VAL A 165 -23.47 20.51 -30.80
N MET A 166 -23.46 21.78 -30.42
CA MET A 166 -22.35 22.37 -29.66
C MET A 166 -22.17 21.70 -28.29
N ASN A 167 -23.25 21.52 -27.51
CA ASN A 167 -23.15 20.85 -26.21
C ASN A 167 -22.75 19.36 -26.34
N ALA A 168 -23.24 18.67 -27.37
CA ALA A 168 -22.84 17.30 -27.66
C ALA A 168 -21.35 17.21 -28.04
N LEU A 169 -20.85 18.11 -28.89
CA LEU A 169 -19.43 18.16 -29.27
C LEU A 169 -18.54 18.46 -28.06
N ILE A 170 -18.91 19.42 -27.21
CA ILE A 170 -18.19 19.73 -25.96
C ILE A 170 -18.15 18.49 -25.06
N THR A 171 -19.29 17.80 -24.90
CA THR A 171 -19.39 16.59 -24.07
C THR A 171 -18.56 15.43 -24.60
N ILE A 172 -18.56 15.20 -25.92
CA ILE A 172 -17.73 14.17 -26.54
C ILE A 172 -16.25 14.54 -26.42
N PHE A 173 -15.89 15.79 -26.69
CA PHE A 173 -14.51 16.26 -26.62
C PHE A 173 -13.98 16.17 -25.19
N PHE A 174 -14.59 16.85 -24.22
CA PHE A 174 -14.13 16.83 -22.84
C PHE A 174 -14.32 15.46 -22.17
N GLY A 175 -15.49 14.84 -22.33
CA GLY A 175 -15.78 13.54 -21.73
C GLY A 175 -14.90 12.43 -22.29
N GLY A 176 -14.80 12.35 -23.62
CA GLY A 176 -13.96 11.37 -24.30
C GLY A 176 -12.47 11.58 -24.04
N PHE A 177 -11.99 12.83 -24.08
CA PHE A 177 -10.60 13.15 -23.79
C PHE A 177 -10.22 12.83 -22.33
N LEU A 178 -11.04 13.21 -21.36
CA LEU A 178 -10.79 12.90 -19.94
C LEU A 178 -10.86 11.40 -19.66
N ALA A 179 -11.83 10.69 -20.23
CA ALA A 179 -11.91 9.24 -20.11
C ALA A 179 -10.68 8.55 -20.73
N TYR A 180 -10.19 9.04 -21.87
CA TYR A 180 -8.97 8.54 -22.49
C TYR A 180 -7.74 8.78 -21.61
N LEU A 181 -7.52 10.01 -21.11
CA LEU A 181 -6.40 10.33 -20.22
C LEU A 181 -6.41 9.46 -18.95
N GLN A 182 -7.59 9.21 -18.39
CA GLN A 182 -7.75 8.39 -17.21
C GLN A 182 -7.41 6.93 -17.49
N MET A 183 -7.83 6.39 -18.64
CA MET A 183 -7.47 5.04 -19.08
C MET A 183 -5.97 4.90 -19.31
N ASP A 184 -5.33 5.93 -19.87
CA ASP A 184 -3.88 5.94 -20.12
C ASP A 184 -3.08 5.94 -18.80
N GLN A 185 -3.42 6.85 -17.87
CA GLN A 185 -2.81 6.87 -16.53
C GLN A 185 -2.99 5.56 -15.76
N GLU A 186 -4.07 4.83 -15.99
CA GLU A 186 -4.25 3.51 -15.40
C GLU A 186 -3.31 2.46 -15.97
N ARG A 187 -3.07 2.48 -17.28
CA ARG A 187 -2.14 1.57 -17.94
C ARG A 187 -0.74 1.78 -17.37
N ASP A 188 -0.31 3.03 -17.29
CA ASP A 188 0.99 3.40 -16.72
C ASP A 188 1.12 2.97 -15.26
N ARG A 189 0.08 3.22 -14.44
CA ARG A 189 0.10 2.82 -13.03
C ARG A 189 0.17 1.30 -12.86
N ARG A 190 -0.50 0.53 -13.72
CA ARG A 190 -0.44 -0.94 -13.70
C ARG A 190 0.95 -1.43 -14.14
N ALA A 191 1.52 -0.84 -15.18
CA ALA A 191 2.87 -1.16 -15.64
C ALA A 191 3.92 -0.87 -14.55
N LEU A 192 3.81 0.28 -13.87
CA LEU A 192 4.71 0.64 -12.78
C LEU A 192 4.64 -0.35 -11.62
N LYS A 193 3.42 -0.76 -11.23
CA LYS A 193 3.24 -1.78 -10.18
C LYS A 193 3.86 -3.12 -10.56
N ALA A 194 3.66 -3.57 -11.79
CA ALA A 194 4.26 -4.82 -12.28
C ALA A 194 5.79 -4.76 -12.27
N LEU A 195 6.39 -3.63 -12.68
CA LEU A 195 7.83 -3.42 -12.59
C LEU A 195 8.35 -3.42 -11.16
N GLN A 196 7.61 -2.82 -10.22
CA GLN A 196 7.97 -2.84 -8.79
C GLN A 196 7.95 -4.27 -8.23
N GLU A 197 6.91 -5.04 -8.52
CA GLU A 197 6.76 -6.43 -8.07
C GLU A 197 7.86 -7.34 -8.64
N GLN A 198 8.21 -7.15 -9.92
CA GLN A 198 9.34 -7.85 -10.53
C GLN A 198 10.67 -7.50 -9.85
N LYS A 199 10.92 -6.21 -9.57
CA LYS A 199 12.14 -5.78 -8.87
C LYS A 199 12.22 -6.36 -7.46
N ILE A 200 11.12 -6.35 -6.70
CA ILE A 200 11.06 -6.95 -5.36
C ILE A 200 11.41 -8.43 -5.44
N THR A 201 10.82 -9.16 -6.39
CA THR A 201 11.07 -10.60 -6.57
C THR A 201 12.53 -10.90 -6.92
N ILE A 202 13.15 -10.09 -7.79
CA ILE A 202 14.56 -10.25 -8.14
C ILE A 202 15.46 -9.96 -6.94
N LEU A 203 15.15 -8.90 -6.18
CA LEU A 203 15.93 -8.51 -5.01
C LEU A 203 15.86 -9.57 -3.91
N ASP A 204 14.66 -10.11 -3.66
CA ASP A 204 14.44 -11.17 -2.68
C ASP A 204 15.24 -12.44 -3.03
N ARG A 205 15.21 -12.87 -4.30
CA ARG A 205 16.04 -13.98 -4.78
C ARG A 205 17.54 -13.71 -4.66
N ALA A 206 17.97 -12.49 -4.94
CA ALA A 206 19.38 -12.12 -4.83
C ALA A 206 19.86 -12.11 -3.37
N VAL A 207 19.05 -11.57 -2.45
CA VAL A 207 19.31 -11.60 -1.01
C VAL A 207 19.37 -13.05 -0.53
N LYS A 208 18.36 -13.86 -0.84
CA LYS A 208 18.33 -15.28 -0.45
C LYS A 208 19.57 -16.04 -0.91
N LYS A 209 19.94 -15.89 -2.18
CA LYS A 209 21.16 -16.53 -2.73
C LYS A 209 22.43 -16.05 -2.03
N ARG A 210 22.54 -14.77 -1.68
CA ARG A 210 23.69 -14.23 -0.96
C ARG A 210 23.76 -14.77 0.46
N THR A 211 22.63 -14.87 1.15
CA THR A 211 22.55 -15.47 2.49
C THR A 211 22.95 -16.95 2.46
N GLU A 212 22.44 -17.73 1.51
CA GLU A 212 22.83 -19.13 1.32
C GLU A 212 24.34 -19.25 1.05
N GLN A 213 24.90 -18.42 0.17
CA GLN A 213 26.35 -18.40 -0.10
C GLN A 213 27.17 -18.07 1.14
N LEU A 214 26.75 -17.08 1.93
CA LEU A 214 27.43 -16.72 3.18
C LEU A 214 27.40 -17.86 4.19
N ASN A 215 26.26 -18.54 4.34
CA ASN A 215 26.14 -19.70 5.23
C ASN A 215 27.05 -20.84 4.78
N THR A 216 27.05 -21.20 3.49
CA THR A 216 27.95 -22.25 2.98
C THR A 216 29.42 -21.89 3.15
N MET A 217 29.79 -20.61 2.99
CA MET A 217 31.17 -20.15 3.18
C MET A 217 31.57 -20.20 4.66
N ARG A 218 30.67 -19.82 5.57
CA ARG A 218 30.87 -19.91 7.02
C ARG A 218 31.10 -21.36 7.47
N GLU A 219 30.26 -22.28 7.02
CA GLU A 219 30.36 -23.71 7.32
C GLU A 219 31.67 -24.32 6.77
N ALA A 220 32.04 -23.97 5.54
CA ALA A 220 33.32 -24.40 4.95
C ALA A 220 34.52 -23.86 5.75
N LEU A 221 34.50 -22.58 6.13
CA LEU A 221 35.56 -21.97 6.94
C LEU A 221 35.67 -22.61 8.34
N ALA A 222 34.53 -22.91 8.98
CA ALA A 222 34.50 -23.60 10.25
C ALA A 222 35.11 -25.02 10.13
N THR A 223 34.71 -25.77 9.11
CA THR A 223 35.23 -27.13 8.87
C THR A 223 36.75 -27.12 8.62
N ASP A 224 37.22 -26.29 7.68
CA ASP A 224 38.65 -26.19 7.36
C ASP A 224 39.47 -25.76 8.58
N PHE A 225 38.95 -24.82 9.37
CA PHE A 225 39.63 -24.36 10.58
C PHE A 225 39.66 -25.44 11.67
N HIS A 226 38.59 -26.21 11.85
CA HIS A 226 38.53 -27.34 12.78
C HIS A 226 39.60 -28.39 12.43
N ASP A 227 39.69 -28.76 11.16
CA ASP A 227 40.60 -29.79 10.67
C ASP A 227 42.06 -29.34 10.75
N GLU A 228 42.40 -28.14 10.25
CA GLU A 228 43.77 -27.61 10.29
C GLU A 228 44.26 -27.40 11.72
N THR A 229 43.43 -26.79 12.58
CA THR A 229 43.82 -26.53 13.98
C THR A 229 43.91 -27.85 14.77
N GLY A 230 42.99 -28.79 14.55
CA GLY A 230 43.03 -30.11 15.17
C GLY A 230 44.28 -30.92 14.75
N ASN A 231 44.67 -30.84 13.48
CA ASN A 231 45.87 -31.47 12.94
C ASN A 231 47.14 -30.87 13.55
N MET A 232 47.25 -29.54 13.61
CA MET A 232 48.38 -28.85 14.25
C MET A 232 48.49 -29.18 15.74
N LEU A 233 47.39 -29.19 16.48
CA LEU A 233 47.37 -29.56 17.91
C LEU A 233 47.85 -30.99 18.12
N SER A 234 47.36 -31.92 17.30
CA SER A 234 47.78 -33.32 17.32
C SER A 234 49.28 -33.47 17.03
N ALA A 235 49.81 -32.68 16.09
CA ALA A 235 51.25 -32.66 15.79
C ALA A 235 52.07 -32.13 16.98
N ILE A 236 51.64 -31.04 17.61
CA ILE A 236 52.29 -30.46 18.80
C ILE A 236 52.30 -31.47 19.94
N ASN A 237 51.15 -32.11 20.23
CA ASN A 237 51.05 -33.12 21.28
C ASN A 237 51.95 -34.33 21.02
N ARG A 238 52.01 -34.82 19.77
CA ARG A 238 52.93 -35.90 19.39
C ARG A 238 54.39 -35.50 19.56
N GLN A 239 54.78 -34.32 19.10
CA GLN A 239 56.15 -33.81 19.23
C GLN A 239 56.54 -33.63 20.70
N ALA A 240 55.64 -33.09 21.53
CA ALA A 240 55.85 -32.93 22.96
C ALA A 240 56.00 -34.30 23.67
N ALA A 241 55.17 -35.29 23.31
CA ALA A 241 55.29 -36.65 23.85
C ALA A 241 56.64 -37.31 23.49
N VAL A 242 57.09 -37.16 22.24
CA VAL A 242 58.42 -37.64 21.81
C VAL A 242 59.53 -36.91 22.56
N LEU A 243 59.41 -35.60 22.78
CA LEU A 243 60.37 -34.83 23.56
C LEU A 243 60.45 -35.32 25.01
N LYS A 244 59.28 -35.60 25.63
CA LYS A 244 59.17 -36.11 27.00
C LYS A 244 59.86 -37.48 27.14
N LEU A 245 59.73 -38.35 26.13
CA LEU A 245 60.39 -39.65 26.09
C LEU A 245 61.91 -39.55 25.89
N ARG A 246 62.38 -38.64 25.02
CA ARG A 246 63.81 -38.50 24.69
C ARG A 246 64.62 -37.75 25.75
N LEU A 247 64.01 -36.80 26.46
CA LEU A 247 64.69 -35.97 27.47
C LEU A 247 64.85 -36.68 28.82
N GLY A 248 64.19 -37.81 29.05
CA GLY A 248 64.21 -38.52 30.33
C GLY A 248 63.76 -37.65 31.50
N THR A 249 64.20 -37.96 32.72
CA THR A 249 63.84 -37.25 33.96
C THR A 249 64.66 -35.96 34.15
N ASN A 250 64.89 -35.16 33.10
CA ASN A 250 65.56 -33.87 33.28
C ASN A 250 64.57 -32.87 33.93
N PRO A 251 64.74 -32.54 35.23
CA PRO A 251 63.69 -31.85 36.00
C PRO A 251 63.43 -30.42 35.52
N GLN A 252 64.40 -29.81 34.82
CA GLN A 252 64.31 -28.43 34.36
C GLN A 252 63.57 -28.28 33.02
N LEU A 253 63.54 -29.32 32.18
CA LEU A 253 62.95 -29.26 30.83
C LEU A 253 61.51 -29.82 30.78
N GLN A 254 61.16 -30.70 31.71
CA GLN A 254 59.80 -31.22 31.89
C GLN A 254 58.71 -30.14 31.97
N PRO A 255 58.86 -29.09 32.82
CA PRO A 255 57.85 -28.03 32.94
C PRO A 255 57.65 -27.24 31.65
N ILE A 256 58.71 -27.08 30.84
CA ILE A 256 58.66 -26.35 29.58
C ILE A 256 57.84 -27.13 28.55
N VAL A 257 58.05 -28.45 28.45
CA VAL A 257 57.28 -29.31 27.54
C VAL A 257 55.80 -29.35 27.94
N GLU A 258 55.51 -29.41 29.24
CA GLU A 258 54.13 -29.34 29.74
C GLU A 258 53.48 -27.98 29.46
N SER A 259 54.23 -26.88 29.58
CA SER A 259 53.74 -25.55 29.22
C SER A 259 53.41 -25.42 27.73
N ILE A 260 54.21 -26.02 26.82
CA ILE A 260 53.91 -26.03 25.37
C ILE A 260 52.58 -26.76 25.10
N VAL A 261 52.37 -27.92 25.71
CA VAL A 261 51.12 -28.68 25.58
C VAL A 261 49.94 -27.89 26.14
N HIS A 262 50.11 -27.30 27.33
CA HIS A 262 49.08 -26.49 27.98
C HIS A 262 48.69 -25.28 27.12
N ASN A 263 49.66 -24.52 26.64
CA ASN A 263 49.41 -23.33 25.81
C ASN A 263 48.73 -23.71 24.48
N SER A 264 49.10 -24.84 23.89
CA SER A 264 48.48 -25.33 22.65
C SER A 264 47.01 -25.74 22.87
N ASN A 265 46.72 -26.44 23.97
CA ASN A 265 45.35 -26.80 24.34
C ASN A 265 44.50 -25.58 24.72
N ALA A 266 45.10 -24.58 25.39
CA ALA A 266 44.45 -23.32 25.71
C ALA A 266 44.11 -22.52 24.45
N LEU A 267 45.03 -22.46 23.48
CA LEU A 267 44.79 -21.82 22.18
C LEU A 267 43.65 -22.51 21.42
N TYR A 268 43.63 -23.84 21.39
CA TYR A 268 42.54 -24.60 20.78
C TYR A 268 41.19 -24.32 21.45
N SER A 269 41.17 -24.29 22.79
CA SER A 269 39.97 -24.00 23.57
C SER A 269 39.46 -22.58 23.30
N ALA A 270 40.33 -21.58 23.24
CA ALA A 270 39.96 -20.21 22.88
C ALA A 270 39.48 -20.09 21.42
N SER A 271 40.00 -20.94 20.53
CA SER A 271 39.62 -20.96 19.11
C SER A 271 38.31 -21.70 18.86
N LYS A 272 37.86 -22.55 19.81
CA LYS A 272 36.57 -23.23 19.77
C LYS A 272 35.41 -22.23 19.82
N ASP A 273 35.54 -21.16 20.60
CA ASP A 273 34.52 -20.11 20.69
C ASP A 273 34.42 -19.33 19.37
N PHE A 274 35.54 -19.14 18.66
CA PHE A 274 35.56 -18.55 17.33
C PHE A 274 34.90 -19.47 16.28
N LEU A 275 35.19 -20.77 16.34
CA LEU A 275 34.55 -21.82 15.53
C LEU A 275 33.04 -21.84 15.72
N TRP A 276 32.58 -21.71 16.97
CA TRP A 276 31.15 -21.66 17.28
C TRP A 276 30.47 -20.46 16.60
N HIS A 277 31.07 -19.26 16.63
CA HIS A 277 30.54 -18.09 15.91
C HIS A 277 30.52 -18.23 14.38
N LEU A 278 31.32 -19.14 13.81
CA LEU A 278 31.33 -19.42 12.38
C LEU A 278 30.33 -20.51 11.99
N ASN A 279 29.87 -21.34 12.93
CA ASN A 279 28.91 -22.38 12.61
C ASN A 279 27.52 -21.78 12.35
N HIS A 280 26.81 -22.27 11.34
CA HIS A 280 25.49 -21.79 10.96
C HIS A 280 24.46 -21.93 12.11
N ASP A 281 24.60 -22.97 12.93
CA ASP A 281 23.66 -23.26 14.00
C ASP A 281 23.74 -22.29 15.20
N SER A 282 24.79 -21.45 15.24
CA SER A 282 24.90 -20.38 16.27
C SER A 282 23.82 -19.29 16.16
N ASP A 283 23.12 -19.20 15.02
CA ASP A 283 21.96 -18.31 14.83
C ASP A 283 20.65 -18.92 15.38
N ASP A 284 20.63 -20.19 15.82
CA ASP A 284 19.47 -20.82 16.47
C ASP A 284 19.36 -20.39 17.95
N PRO A 285 18.21 -19.86 18.41
CA PRO A 285 18.05 -19.41 19.80
C PRO A 285 18.28 -20.52 20.84
N THR A 286 17.95 -21.78 20.51
CA THR A 286 18.11 -22.94 21.39
C THR A 286 19.60 -23.27 21.54
N GLU A 287 20.33 -23.31 20.42
CA GLU A 287 21.76 -23.54 20.44
C GLU A 287 22.53 -22.42 21.14
N LEU A 288 22.16 -21.16 20.89
CA LEU A 288 22.70 -20.01 21.62
C LEU A 288 22.44 -20.13 23.12
N PHE A 289 21.23 -20.54 23.53
CA PHE A 289 20.90 -20.75 24.94
C PHE A 289 21.75 -21.85 25.58
N HIS A 290 21.91 -22.99 24.90
CA HIS A 290 22.78 -24.07 25.37
C HIS A 290 24.24 -23.64 25.48
N TYR A 291 24.76 -22.93 24.47
CA TYR A 291 26.12 -22.41 24.47
C TYR A 291 26.36 -21.45 25.64
N LEU A 292 25.49 -20.46 25.83
CA LEU A 292 25.57 -19.51 26.95
C LEU A 292 25.45 -20.20 28.31
N THR A 293 24.61 -21.25 28.40
CA THR A 293 24.45 -22.03 29.63
C THR A 293 25.72 -22.79 29.97
N ALA A 294 26.32 -23.48 28.99
CA ALA A 294 27.57 -24.20 29.17
C ALA A 294 28.74 -23.25 29.51
N TYR A 295 28.81 -22.09 28.85
CA TYR A 295 29.78 -21.05 29.16
C TYR A 295 29.61 -20.54 30.60
N GLY A 296 28.38 -20.23 31.02
CA GLY A 296 28.08 -19.80 32.38
C GLY A 296 28.47 -20.85 33.42
N GLN A 297 28.17 -22.13 33.17
CA GLN A 297 28.59 -23.23 34.06
C GLN A 297 30.11 -23.28 34.21
N TYR A 298 30.84 -23.23 33.10
CA TYR A 298 32.31 -23.22 33.13
C TYR A 298 32.86 -22.00 33.88
N TYR A 299 32.33 -20.81 33.60
CA TYR A 299 32.79 -19.55 34.18
C TYR A 299 32.43 -19.38 35.66
N TYR A 300 31.29 -19.89 36.14
CA TYR A 300 30.90 -19.74 37.55
C TYR A 300 31.46 -20.85 38.45
N ASN A 301 31.75 -22.04 37.90
CA ASN A 301 32.38 -23.13 38.64
C ASN A 301 33.77 -22.77 39.18
N GLN A 302 34.54 -21.93 38.48
CA GLN A 302 35.84 -21.44 38.99
C GLN A 302 35.71 -20.53 40.23
N PHE A 303 34.51 -20.08 40.57
CA PHE A 303 34.21 -19.29 41.77
C PHE A 303 33.40 -20.07 42.82
N ASP A 304 33.25 -21.40 42.67
CA ASP A 304 32.35 -22.24 43.48
C ASP A 304 30.87 -21.77 43.46
N ILE A 305 30.45 -21.13 42.37
CA ILE A 305 29.07 -20.69 42.17
C ILE A 305 28.34 -21.72 41.29
N ALA A 306 27.29 -22.35 41.83
CA ALA A 306 26.44 -23.25 41.07
C ALA A 306 25.52 -22.45 40.11
N PHE A 307 25.76 -22.55 38.81
CA PHE A 307 24.97 -21.88 37.77
C PHE A 307 24.11 -22.88 36.97
N SER A 308 22.84 -22.55 36.77
CA SER A 308 21.90 -23.31 35.93
C SER A 308 20.91 -22.37 35.26
N ALA A 309 20.56 -22.63 34.00
CA ALA A 309 19.50 -21.94 33.29
C ALA A 309 18.38 -22.94 32.93
N LEU A 310 17.12 -22.49 32.97
CA LEU A 310 15.95 -23.29 32.64
C LEU A 310 15.30 -22.76 31.36
N GLU A 311 15.04 -23.68 30.43
CA GLU A 311 14.31 -23.40 29.19
C GLU A 311 12.81 -23.30 29.52
N GLN A 312 12.20 -22.13 29.32
CA GLN A 312 10.75 -21.97 29.43
C GLN A 312 10.13 -22.09 28.03
N TYR A 313 9.44 -23.21 27.81
CA TYR A 313 8.63 -23.48 26.61
C TYR A 313 7.40 -22.57 26.51
#